data_AF-A0A2W6DIX2-F1
#
_entry.id   AF-A0A2W6DIX2-F1
#
_cell.length_a   1.000
_cell.length_b   1.000
_cell.length_c   1.000
_cell.angle_alpha   90.00
_cell.angle_beta   90.00
_cell.angle_gamma   90.00
#
_symmetry.space_group_name_H-M   'P 1'
#
loop_
_entity.id
_entity.type
_entity.pdbx_description
1 polymer ?
#
loop_
_entity_poly.entity_id
_entity_poly.type
_entity_poly.pdbx_seq_one_letter_code
_entity_poly.pdbx_strand_id
1 'polypeptide(L)'
;MKSMRAAIRPHRRLPVRPEPHPDEDWCGYLDRVAVALGCTTRELRQHLGLGPHGDTWVPSHRDHGITMTAATAARLGGLLDLDPVTLITMQLQRYDGRFLAFTADDVGQLDPTPSPDGVEYVGRGLHRVGLVELRPRRRACPACRSEQPALWRLSWRLLWTVACERHRLLITGPDEPPTSTGQDVIAAQRAIAALAATGEPYGRAHVIVRDVAAAIELHHRAGGARRGPCRPTPPQMAAYLPAVLRWATGPASARSRAPGHVQAWISRSEATSVADRHALTPDSPVRAAIAQARSTRPPSRPVVLARDLMPTRPLTLASGLRCRLPAAIPQTIPLDLYIGDVSDLLYPTALRAGRSVAALACVVLVTGLAPPRAAHLLGLPLRSRQFTGVWGRLLEQGRLEIAWDAIADVTEHLARRGVDYVARQRLAAAPQTFEVAAGITGPIPPRILSRWLGEYWAGQVPELPSGRNAKGREQRALDRFDVEHGVVLRVALENLARMRRVVS
;
A
#
# COMPACT_ATOMS: atom_id res chain seq x y z
N MET A 1 -28.46 -15.18 -3.48
CA MET A 1 -27.23 -15.52 -2.71
C MET A 1 -27.65 -15.99 -1.33
N LYS A 2 -27.63 -17.30 -1.08
CA LYS A 2 -27.93 -17.86 0.25
C LYS A 2 -26.83 -17.44 1.22
N SER A 3 -27.22 -16.75 2.28
CA SER A 3 -26.36 -16.35 3.39
C SER A 3 -25.75 -17.61 4.03
N MET A 4 -24.48 -17.88 3.73
CA MET A 4 -23.64 -18.76 4.53
C MET A 4 -23.33 -18.04 5.86
N ARG A 5 -24.32 -17.93 6.74
CA ARG A 5 -24.04 -17.95 8.17
C ARG A 5 -23.64 -19.39 8.50
N ALA A 6 -22.39 -19.73 8.19
CA ALA A 6 -21.77 -20.90 8.78
C ALA A 6 -21.87 -20.70 10.30
N ALA A 7 -22.69 -21.52 10.95
CA ALA A 7 -22.71 -21.59 12.40
C ALA A 7 -21.26 -21.76 12.85
N ILE A 8 -20.74 -20.77 13.58
CA ILE A 8 -19.42 -20.81 14.17
C ILE A 8 -19.42 -22.04 15.08
N ARG A 9 -18.92 -23.17 14.57
CA ARG A 9 -18.65 -24.33 15.41
C ARG A 9 -17.71 -23.81 16.50
N PRO A 10 -17.98 -24.07 17.79
CA PRO A 10 -17.06 -23.67 18.85
C PRO A 10 -15.69 -24.24 18.46
N HIS A 11 -14.77 -23.34 18.12
CA HIS A 11 -13.49 -23.76 17.60
C HIS A 11 -12.80 -24.55 18.70
N ARG A 12 -12.48 -25.82 18.41
CA ARG A 12 -11.79 -26.68 19.37
C ARG A 12 -10.40 -26.11 19.61
N ARG A 13 -9.98 -26.08 20.88
CA ARG A 13 -8.61 -25.74 21.27
C ARG A 13 -7.63 -26.64 20.52
N LEU A 14 -6.46 -26.10 20.18
CA LEU A 14 -5.41 -26.90 19.55
C LEU A 14 -4.86 -27.92 20.56
N PRO A 15 -4.56 -29.16 20.11
CA PRO A 15 -4.12 -30.24 21.00
C PRO A 15 -2.67 -30.09 21.47
N VAL A 16 -1.90 -29.18 20.85
CA VAL A 16 -0.48 -28.98 21.16
C VAL A 16 -0.23 -27.50 21.45
N ARG A 17 0.47 -27.24 22.55
CA ARG A 17 0.86 -25.91 23.01
C ARG A 17 2.35 -25.92 23.35
N PRO A 18 3.25 -25.60 22.40
CA PRO A 18 4.62 -25.29 22.75
C PRO A 18 4.66 -24.08 23.69
N GLU A 19 5.51 -24.11 24.71
CA GLU A 19 5.67 -22.97 25.59
C GLU A 19 6.31 -21.80 24.82
N PRO A 20 5.69 -20.60 24.82
CA PRO A 20 6.26 -19.44 24.16
C PRO A 20 7.55 -18.98 24.81
N HIS A 21 8.55 -18.58 24.01
CA HIS A 21 9.72 -17.93 24.56
C HIS A 21 9.45 -16.41 24.76
N PRO A 22 9.92 -15.77 25.85
CA PRO A 22 9.57 -14.37 26.17
C PRO A 22 9.91 -13.33 25.09
N ASP A 23 10.92 -13.62 24.27
CA ASP A 23 11.33 -12.77 23.14
C ASP A 23 10.98 -13.37 21.76
N GLU A 24 10.12 -14.39 21.71
CA GLU A 24 9.69 -15.00 20.46
C GLU A 24 8.80 -14.05 19.65
N ASP A 25 8.98 -14.04 18.34
CA ASP A 25 8.06 -13.36 17.44
C ASP A 25 6.84 -14.24 17.15
N TRP A 26 5.71 -13.59 16.87
CA TRP A 26 4.45 -14.28 16.56
C TRP A 26 4.59 -15.32 15.45
N CYS A 27 5.35 -14.99 14.40
CA CYS A 27 5.51 -15.88 13.27
C CYS A 27 6.31 -17.14 13.61
N GLY A 28 7.35 -17.02 14.44
CA GLY A 28 8.17 -18.14 14.91
C GLY A 28 7.42 -19.06 15.85
N TYR A 29 6.60 -18.48 16.74
CA TYR A 29 5.69 -19.25 17.57
C TYR A 29 4.73 -20.10 16.72
N LEU A 30 4.08 -19.49 15.71
CA LEU A 30 3.21 -20.21 14.80
C LEU A 30 3.92 -21.32 14.01
N ASP A 31 5.17 -21.11 13.59
CA ASP A 31 5.94 -22.16 12.91
C ASP A 31 6.18 -23.35 13.84
N ARG A 32 6.49 -23.12 15.12
CA ARG A 32 6.66 -24.19 16.11
C ARG A 32 5.37 -24.96 16.36
N VAL A 33 4.25 -24.25 16.48
CA VAL A 33 2.93 -24.89 16.63
C VAL A 33 2.63 -25.75 15.39
N ALA A 34 2.87 -25.22 14.19
CA ALA A 34 2.64 -25.96 12.95
C ALA A 34 3.49 -27.23 12.86
N VAL A 35 4.79 -27.14 13.17
CA VAL A 35 5.69 -28.30 13.25
C VAL A 35 5.19 -29.32 14.26
N ALA A 36 4.77 -28.88 15.45
CA ALA A 36 4.31 -29.78 16.51
C ALA A 36 2.95 -30.45 16.19
N LEU A 37 2.13 -29.81 15.34
CA LEU A 37 0.88 -30.37 14.83
C LEU A 37 1.06 -31.18 13.54
N GLY A 38 2.26 -31.22 12.96
CA GLY A 38 2.51 -31.89 11.68
C GLY A 38 1.80 -31.25 10.48
N CYS A 39 1.57 -29.94 10.52
CA CYS A 39 0.96 -29.18 9.43
C CYS A 39 1.86 -28.01 8.96
N THR A 40 1.46 -27.36 7.87
CA THR A 40 2.14 -26.14 7.40
C THR A 40 1.69 -24.91 8.19
N THR A 41 2.56 -23.92 8.36
CA THR A 41 2.19 -22.62 8.97
C THR A 41 1.00 -21.97 8.24
N ARG A 42 0.86 -22.20 6.93
CA ARG A 42 -0.26 -21.73 6.13
C ARG A 42 -1.59 -22.36 6.57
N GLU A 43 -1.64 -23.68 6.71
CA GLU A 43 -2.85 -24.40 7.15
C GLU A 43 -3.23 -24.01 8.58
N LEU A 44 -2.23 -23.89 9.48
CA LEU A 44 -2.46 -23.41 10.84
C LEU A 44 -3.08 -22.00 10.83
N ARG A 45 -2.53 -21.07 10.04
CA ARG A 45 -3.06 -19.70 9.92
C ARG A 45 -4.49 -19.69 9.40
N GLN A 46 -4.80 -20.48 8.37
CA GLN A 46 -6.17 -20.63 7.86
C GLN A 46 -7.11 -21.16 8.94
N HIS A 47 -6.68 -22.17 9.70
CA HIS A 47 -7.46 -22.71 10.82
C HIS A 47 -7.75 -21.67 11.91
N LEU A 48 -6.77 -20.81 12.20
CA LEU A 48 -6.89 -19.69 13.14
C LEU A 48 -7.70 -18.50 12.58
N GLY A 49 -8.17 -18.57 11.33
CA GLY A 49 -8.85 -17.46 10.66
C GLY A 49 -7.92 -16.26 10.42
N LEU A 50 -6.65 -16.52 10.12
CA LEU A 50 -5.62 -15.54 9.78
C LEU A 50 -5.32 -15.61 8.27
N GLY A 51 -5.08 -14.45 7.65
CA GLY A 51 -4.75 -14.33 6.23
C GLY A 51 -5.92 -13.92 5.32
N PRO A 52 -5.63 -13.61 4.05
CA PRO A 52 -6.61 -13.04 3.13
C PRO A 52 -7.74 -14.04 2.81
N HIS A 53 -8.97 -13.53 2.75
CA HIS A 53 -10.11 -14.26 2.21
C HIS A 53 -9.99 -14.31 0.67
N GLY A 54 -9.38 -15.36 0.11
CA GLY A 54 -9.34 -15.61 -1.33
C GLY A 54 -8.15 -16.45 -1.81
N ASP A 55 -8.16 -16.80 -3.10
CA ASP A 55 -7.17 -17.69 -3.74
C ASP A 55 -5.79 -17.05 -3.96
N THR A 56 -5.66 -15.73 -3.81
CA THR A 56 -4.37 -15.04 -3.95
C THR A 56 -3.65 -14.97 -2.60
N TRP A 57 -2.85 -15.99 -2.29
CA TRP A 57 -1.98 -16.00 -1.11
C TRP A 57 -0.76 -15.08 -1.31
N VAL A 58 -0.99 -13.77 -1.26
CA VAL A 58 0.08 -12.82 -0.96
C VAL A 58 -0.04 -12.54 0.52
N PRO A 59 0.95 -12.93 1.37
CA PRO A 59 0.92 -12.62 2.79
C PRO A 59 0.65 -11.13 2.98
N SER A 60 -0.46 -10.82 3.62
CA SER A 60 -0.77 -9.44 3.95
C SER A 60 0.24 -9.00 5.02
N HIS A 61 0.64 -7.73 5.06
CA HIS A 61 1.61 -7.33 6.08
C HIS A 61 1.09 -7.52 7.53
N ARG A 62 -0.23 -7.66 7.69
CA ARG A 62 -0.91 -7.98 8.95
C ARG A 62 -0.48 -9.34 9.51
N ASP A 63 -0.19 -10.29 8.61
CA ASP A 63 0.20 -11.65 8.96
C ASP A 63 1.63 -11.75 9.50
N HIS A 64 2.35 -10.64 9.53
CA HIS A 64 3.68 -10.51 10.10
C HIS A 64 3.63 -9.93 11.49
N GLY A 65 2.65 -10.26 12.32
CA GLY A 65 2.62 -9.95 13.74
C GLY A 65 3.09 -8.54 14.13
N ILE A 66 2.38 -7.53 13.61
CA ILE A 66 2.72 -6.11 13.86
C ILE A 66 1.96 -5.62 15.09
N THR A 67 0.62 -5.66 15.04
CA THR A 67 -0.27 -5.32 16.15
C THR A 67 -1.32 -6.40 16.32
N MET A 68 -2.02 -6.39 17.45
CA MET A 68 -3.16 -7.26 17.70
C MET A 68 -4.14 -6.54 18.62
N THR A 69 -5.40 -6.44 18.21
CA THR A 69 -6.48 -5.93 19.07
C THR A 69 -6.71 -6.87 20.24
N ALA A 70 -7.23 -6.34 21.35
CA ALA A 70 -7.57 -7.14 22.52
C ALA A 70 -8.60 -8.25 22.19
N ALA A 71 -9.56 -7.96 21.31
CA ALA A 71 -10.55 -8.94 20.86
C ALA A 71 -9.91 -10.09 20.06
N THR A 72 -9.01 -9.79 19.13
CA THR A 72 -8.25 -10.81 18.40
C THR A 72 -7.36 -11.62 19.34
N ALA A 73 -6.66 -10.98 20.27
CA ALA A 73 -5.81 -11.65 21.24
C ALA A 73 -6.62 -12.58 22.15
N ALA A 74 -7.79 -12.15 22.65
CA ALA A 74 -8.68 -13.01 23.44
C ALA A 74 -9.17 -14.23 22.65
N ARG A 75 -9.59 -14.03 21.40
CA ARG A 75 -10.05 -15.11 20.52
C ARG A 75 -8.94 -16.11 20.22
N LEU A 76 -7.79 -15.64 19.77
CA LEU A 76 -6.64 -16.49 19.46
C LEU A 76 -6.07 -17.14 20.72
N GLY A 77 -6.10 -16.45 21.85
CA GLY A 77 -5.69 -16.98 23.15
C GLY A 77 -6.54 -18.18 23.56
N GLY A 78 -7.85 -18.09 23.39
CA GLY A 78 -8.75 -19.24 23.60
C GLY A 78 -8.47 -20.44 22.68
N LEU A 79 -8.03 -20.20 21.44
CA LEU A 79 -7.69 -21.25 20.46
C LEU A 79 -6.34 -21.93 20.74
N LEU A 80 -5.35 -21.12 21.09
CA LEU A 80 -3.96 -21.53 21.33
C LEU A 80 -3.70 -21.91 22.80
N ASP A 81 -4.69 -21.75 23.66
CA ASP A 81 -4.58 -21.88 25.11
C ASP A 81 -3.47 -20.96 25.69
N LEU A 82 -3.43 -19.71 25.23
CA LEU A 82 -2.48 -18.70 25.66
C LEU A 82 -3.18 -17.50 26.30
N ASP A 83 -2.51 -16.88 27.27
CA ASP A 83 -2.94 -15.59 27.79
C ASP A 83 -2.89 -14.51 26.69
N PRO A 84 -3.91 -13.64 26.56
CA PRO A 84 -3.93 -12.59 25.55
C PRO A 84 -2.75 -11.62 25.62
N VAL A 85 -2.20 -11.35 26.82
CA VAL A 85 -1.02 -10.49 26.99
C VAL A 85 0.19 -11.16 26.35
N THR A 86 0.37 -12.47 26.54
CA THR A 86 1.45 -13.25 25.90
C THR A 86 1.40 -13.11 24.39
N LEU A 87 0.22 -13.22 23.77
CA LEU A 87 0.06 -13.01 22.32
C LEU A 87 0.44 -11.60 21.87
N ILE A 88 0.05 -10.58 22.62
CA ILE A 88 0.40 -9.17 22.34
C ILE A 88 1.92 -8.96 22.48
N THR A 89 2.58 -9.60 23.45
CA THR A 89 4.03 -9.47 23.66
C THR A 89 4.89 -10.08 22.55
N MET A 90 4.33 -11.01 21.76
CA MET A 90 4.97 -11.56 20.56
C MET A 90 4.79 -10.66 19.32
N GLN A 91 4.03 -9.56 19.44
CA GLN A 91 3.83 -8.57 18.39
C GLN A 91 4.80 -7.41 18.53
N LEU A 92 5.05 -6.71 17.43
CA LEU A 92 5.85 -5.47 17.45
C LEU A 92 5.20 -4.36 18.27
N GLN A 93 3.89 -4.44 18.53
CA GLN A 93 3.17 -3.61 19.49
C GLN A 93 3.81 -3.60 20.89
N ARG A 94 4.59 -4.62 21.27
CA ARG A 94 5.42 -4.59 22.50
C ARG A 94 6.37 -3.39 22.57
N TYR A 95 6.74 -2.83 21.41
CA TYR A 95 7.62 -1.69 21.28
C TYR A 95 6.89 -0.35 21.09
N ASP A 96 5.56 -0.34 21.21
CA ASP A 96 4.76 0.89 21.14
C ASP A 96 5.14 1.87 22.26
N GLY A 97 5.15 3.16 21.93
CA GLY A 97 5.62 4.23 22.81
C GLY A 97 7.13 4.27 23.06
N ARG A 98 7.89 3.25 22.61
CA ARG A 98 9.36 3.17 22.78
C ARG A 98 10.10 3.37 21.45
N PHE A 99 9.96 2.39 20.56
CA PHE A 99 10.60 2.41 19.23
C PHE A 99 9.60 2.63 18.11
N LEU A 100 8.34 2.25 18.36
CA LEU A 100 7.24 2.33 17.43
C LEU A 100 6.14 3.19 18.04
N ALA A 101 5.24 3.63 17.18
CA ALA A 101 4.15 4.52 17.52
C ALA A 101 2.91 4.08 16.75
N PHE A 102 2.02 3.37 17.43
CA PHE A 102 0.74 2.94 16.88
C PHE A 102 -0.37 3.84 17.40
N THR A 103 -1.28 4.24 16.51
CA THR A 103 -2.58 4.81 16.89
C THR A 103 -3.62 3.70 17.02
N ALA A 104 -4.76 3.99 17.64
CA ALA A 104 -5.87 3.03 17.70
C ALA A 104 -6.28 2.53 16.29
N ASP A 105 -6.33 3.45 15.32
CA ASP A 105 -6.56 3.13 13.91
C ASP A 105 -5.49 2.19 13.34
N ASP A 106 -4.21 2.39 13.70
CA ASP A 106 -3.12 1.50 13.25
C ASP A 106 -3.30 0.09 13.81
N VAL A 107 -3.66 -0.04 15.09
CA VAL A 107 -3.86 -1.34 15.74
C VAL A 107 -4.95 -2.14 15.04
N GLY A 108 -6.08 -1.51 14.69
CA GLY A 108 -7.16 -2.15 13.94
C GLY A 108 -6.80 -2.45 12.49
N GLN A 109 -6.09 -1.55 11.80
CA GLN A 109 -5.70 -1.73 10.40
C GLN A 109 -4.59 -2.78 10.20
N LEU A 110 -3.76 -3.01 11.22
CA LEU A 110 -2.63 -3.93 11.20
C LEU A 110 -2.89 -5.22 12.02
N ASP A 111 -4.09 -5.37 12.58
CA ASP A 111 -4.55 -6.60 13.22
C ASP A 111 -4.48 -7.78 12.22
N PRO A 112 -4.01 -8.97 12.63
CA PRO A 112 -3.85 -10.12 11.74
C PRO A 112 -5.17 -10.75 11.28
N THR A 113 -6.31 -10.33 11.83
CA THR A 113 -7.63 -10.77 11.40
C THR A 113 -8.19 -9.88 10.29
N PRO A 114 -9.02 -10.43 9.37
CA PRO A 114 -9.70 -9.64 8.37
C PRO A 114 -10.54 -8.54 9.04
N SER A 115 -10.43 -7.31 8.53
CA SER A 115 -11.35 -6.24 8.95
C SER A 115 -12.79 -6.65 8.61
N PRO A 116 -13.77 -6.42 9.50
CA PRO A 116 -15.18 -6.68 9.22
C PRO A 116 -15.67 -6.04 7.92
N ASP A 117 -15.08 -4.89 7.56
CA ASP A 117 -15.47 -4.11 6.39
C ASP A 117 -14.85 -4.63 5.08
N GLY A 118 -14.00 -5.67 5.13
CA GLY A 118 -13.30 -6.22 3.96
C GLY A 118 -12.29 -5.28 3.29
N VAL A 119 -12.10 -4.07 3.84
CA VAL A 119 -11.18 -3.07 3.31
C VAL A 119 -9.75 -3.44 3.71
N GLU A 120 -9.01 -4.01 2.76
CA GLU A 120 -7.60 -4.38 2.89
C GLU A 120 -6.70 -3.13 2.77
N TYR A 121 -6.83 -2.20 3.72
CA TYR A 121 -6.01 -0.98 3.74
C TYR A 121 -4.77 -1.19 4.59
N VAL A 122 -3.67 -1.59 3.96
CA VAL A 122 -2.36 -1.73 4.62
C VAL A 122 -1.46 -0.51 4.33
N GLY A 123 -1.80 0.30 3.31
CA GLY A 123 -0.92 1.33 2.74
C GLY A 123 -0.48 2.46 3.68
N ARG A 124 -1.34 3.01 4.56
CA ARG A 124 -0.94 4.13 5.45
C ARG A 124 -0.21 3.67 6.71
N GLY A 125 -0.68 2.60 7.36
CA GLY A 125 -0.04 2.07 8.57
C GLY A 125 1.41 1.64 8.32
N LEU A 126 1.69 1.06 7.14
CA LEU A 126 3.03 0.58 6.75
C LEU A 126 4.13 1.64 6.78
N HIS A 127 3.78 2.90 6.54
CA HIS A 127 4.77 3.98 6.54
C HIS A 127 5.36 4.19 7.94
N ARG A 128 4.56 4.00 9.00
CA ARG A 128 5.01 4.02 10.41
C ARG A 128 5.73 2.73 10.81
N VAL A 129 5.42 1.63 10.12
CA VAL A 129 6.11 0.33 10.22
C VAL A 129 7.39 0.29 9.36
N GLY A 130 7.80 1.44 8.79
CA GLY A 130 9.02 1.59 8.01
C GLY A 130 10.30 1.20 8.77
N LEU A 131 10.22 1.09 10.09
CA LEU A 131 11.24 0.65 11.04
C LEU A 131 11.32 -0.87 11.27
N VAL A 132 10.46 -1.65 10.62
CA VAL A 132 10.28 -3.09 10.88
C VAL A 132 10.54 -3.89 9.63
N GLU A 133 11.26 -5.01 9.73
CA GLU A 133 11.38 -6.02 8.68
C GLU A 133 10.04 -6.72 8.43
N LEU A 134 9.47 -6.46 7.25
CA LEU A 134 8.19 -6.98 6.79
C LEU A 134 8.34 -8.01 5.67
N ARG A 135 9.57 -8.25 5.20
CA ARG A 135 9.79 -9.22 4.13
C ARG A 135 9.63 -10.66 4.63
N PRO A 136 9.26 -11.60 3.74
CA PRO A 136 9.21 -13.03 4.03
C PRO A 136 10.59 -13.62 4.41
N ARG A 137 11.69 -12.93 4.07
CA ARG A 137 13.04 -13.33 4.48
C ARG A 137 13.29 -12.85 5.90
N ARG A 138 12.89 -13.67 6.87
CA ARG A 138 13.19 -13.45 8.28
C ARG A 138 14.71 -13.40 8.46
N ARG A 139 15.20 -12.37 9.13
CA ARG A 139 16.62 -12.25 9.47
C ARG A 139 16.86 -12.86 10.84
N ALA A 140 18.00 -13.51 11.02
CA ALA A 140 18.39 -14.09 12.29
C ALA A 140 19.90 -14.07 12.49
N CYS A 141 20.33 -14.28 13.72
CA CYS A 141 21.72 -14.63 13.98
C CYS A 141 21.92 -16.12 13.66
N PRO A 142 22.86 -16.49 12.76
CA PRO A 142 23.07 -17.89 12.40
C PRO A 142 23.48 -18.74 13.60
N ALA A 143 24.30 -18.21 14.53
CA ALA A 143 24.70 -18.93 15.74
C ALA A 143 23.56 -19.12 16.76
N CYS A 144 22.69 -18.11 16.96
CA CYS A 144 21.48 -18.32 17.78
C CYS A 144 20.57 -19.39 17.17
N ARG A 145 20.50 -19.45 15.84
CA ARG A 145 19.68 -20.44 15.12
C ARG A 145 20.28 -21.83 15.18
N SER A 146 21.60 -21.99 15.20
CA SER A 146 22.22 -23.30 15.44
C SER A 146 21.98 -23.79 16.86
N GLU A 147 22.01 -22.90 17.85
CA GLU A 147 21.71 -23.25 19.25
C GLU A 147 20.22 -23.53 19.49
N GLN A 148 19.35 -22.75 18.85
CA GLN A 148 17.89 -22.83 18.99
C GLN A 148 17.22 -22.71 17.61
N PRO A 149 17.15 -23.80 16.83
CA PRO A 149 16.65 -23.80 15.45
C PRO A 149 15.17 -23.46 15.30
N ALA A 150 14.42 -23.39 16.39
CA ALA A 150 13.01 -23.04 16.38
C ALA A 150 12.77 -21.56 16.71
N LEU A 151 13.70 -20.91 17.44
CA LEU A 151 13.46 -19.58 17.98
C LEU A 151 13.68 -18.49 16.94
N TRP A 152 12.70 -17.60 16.83
CA TRP A 152 12.79 -16.36 16.09
C TRP A 152 12.57 -15.21 17.07
N ARG A 153 13.56 -14.33 17.20
CA ARG A 153 13.46 -13.23 18.16
C ARG A 153 12.68 -12.05 17.57
N LEU A 154 11.75 -11.52 18.35
CA LEU A 154 10.96 -10.34 17.98
C LEU A 154 11.84 -9.12 17.70
N SER A 155 12.92 -8.93 18.45
CA SER A 155 13.85 -7.80 18.26
C SER A 155 14.57 -7.84 16.91
N TRP A 156 14.81 -9.01 16.31
CA TRP A 156 15.43 -9.11 14.97
C TRP A 156 14.57 -8.51 13.86
N ARG A 157 13.30 -8.25 14.16
CA ARG A 157 12.37 -7.58 13.25
C ARG A 157 12.51 -6.07 13.27
N LEU A 158 13.20 -5.48 14.23
CA LEU A 158 13.53 -4.06 14.20
C LEU A 158 14.68 -3.84 13.22
N LEU A 159 14.53 -2.90 12.28
CA LEU A 159 15.52 -2.69 11.22
C LEU A 159 16.90 -2.30 11.79
N TRP A 160 16.93 -1.55 12.88
CA TRP A 160 18.15 -1.11 13.55
C TRP A 160 18.84 -2.23 14.37
N THR A 161 18.18 -3.36 14.62
CA THR A 161 18.82 -4.54 15.21
C THR A 161 19.53 -5.31 14.10
N VAL A 162 20.81 -4.99 13.89
CA VAL A 162 21.61 -5.45 12.73
C VAL A 162 22.67 -6.49 13.12
N ALA A 163 22.96 -6.62 14.40
CA ALA A 163 23.93 -7.53 14.98
C ALA A 163 23.37 -8.21 16.24
N CYS A 164 23.76 -9.47 16.43
CA CYS A 164 23.56 -10.21 17.66
C CYS A 164 24.60 -9.81 18.70
N GLU A 165 24.16 -9.36 19.87
CA GLU A 165 25.09 -8.95 20.93
C GLU A 165 25.87 -10.12 21.54
N ARG A 166 25.26 -11.32 21.60
CA ARG A 166 25.87 -12.51 22.19
C ARG A 166 26.98 -13.08 21.31
N HIS A 167 26.70 -13.24 20.01
CA HIS A 167 27.62 -13.89 19.07
C HIS A 167 28.45 -12.92 18.24
N ARG A 168 28.15 -11.61 18.30
CA ARG A 168 28.81 -10.55 17.51
C ARG A 168 28.80 -10.81 16.00
N LEU A 169 27.70 -11.41 15.53
CA LEU A 169 27.44 -11.67 14.11
C LEU A 169 26.32 -10.77 13.62
N LEU A 170 26.37 -10.39 12.34
CA LEU A 170 25.26 -9.71 11.68
C LEU A 170 24.01 -10.59 11.66
N ILE A 171 22.86 -9.94 11.76
CA ILE A 171 21.54 -10.54 11.63
C ILE A 171 21.16 -10.55 10.16
N THR A 172 21.23 -11.72 9.55
CA THR A 172 21.18 -11.92 8.09
C THR A 172 20.06 -12.89 7.69
N GLY A 173 19.79 -13.00 6.39
CA GLY A 173 18.90 -14.06 5.88
C GLY A 173 19.49 -15.46 6.11
N PRO A 174 18.67 -16.53 6.08
CA PRO A 174 19.13 -17.90 6.33
C PRO A 174 20.19 -18.39 5.33
N ASP A 175 20.18 -17.86 4.10
CA ASP A 175 21.10 -18.25 3.03
C ASP A 175 22.36 -17.36 2.95
N GLU A 176 22.50 -16.38 3.85
CA GLU A 176 23.63 -15.45 3.86
C GLU A 176 24.75 -15.96 4.79
N PRO A 177 26.03 -15.88 4.38
CA PRO A 177 27.13 -16.37 5.17
C PRO A 177 27.26 -15.61 6.50
N PRO A 178 27.63 -16.28 7.60
CA PRO A 178 27.91 -15.63 8.87
C PRO A 178 28.96 -14.53 8.68
N THR A 179 28.61 -13.30 9.06
CA THR A 179 29.50 -12.14 8.95
C THR A 179 29.69 -11.55 10.33
N SER A 180 30.95 -11.39 10.76
CA SER A 180 31.27 -10.73 12.02
C SER A 180 30.92 -9.24 11.97
N THR A 181 30.69 -8.64 13.13
CA THR A 181 30.39 -7.21 13.25
C THR A 181 31.31 -6.53 14.24
N GLY A 182 31.51 -5.23 14.06
CA GLY A 182 32.32 -4.40 14.96
C GLY A 182 31.61 -4.11 16.28
N GLN A 183 32.40 -3.83 17.32
CA GLN A 183 31.91 -3.43 18.64
C GLN A 183 31.12 -2.11 18.60
N ASP A 184 31.44 -1.24 17.64
CA ASP A 184 30.77 0.04 17.39
C ASP A 184 29.32 -0.13 16.94
N VAL A 185 29.01 -1.17 16.17
CA VAL A 185 27.64 -1.49 15.73
C VAL A 185 26.79 -1.94 16.92
N ILE A 186 27.33 -2.81 17.76
CA ILE A 186 26.67 -3.26 19.00
C ILE A 186 26.46 -2.09 19.95
N ALA A 187 27.48 -1.24 20.12
CA ALA A 187 27.37 -0.03 20.93
C ALA A 187 26.28 0.92 20.40
N ALA A 188 26.18 1.10 19.08
CA ALA A 188 25.13 1.92 18.47
C ALA A 188 23.73 1.34 18.71
N GLN A 189 23.55 0.02 18.56
CA GLN A 189 22.29 -0.64 18.88
C GLN A 189 21.88 -0.47 20.34
N ARG A 190 22.82 -0.64 21.27
CA ARG A 190 22.57 -0.46 22.71
C ARG A 190 22.20 0.98 23.03
N ALA A 191 22.86 1.94 22.42
CA ALA A 191 22.52 3.35 22.60
C ALA A 191 21.11 3.66 22.08
N ILE A 192 20.70 3.09 20.93
CA ILE A 192 19.32 3.18 20.45
C ILE A 192 18.33 2.55 21.43
N ALA A 193 18.65 1.35 21.95
CA ALA A 193 17.83 0.67 22.93
C ALA A 193 17.69 1.46 24.24
N ALA A 194 18.79 2.06 24.72
CA ALA A 194 18.83 2.87 25.92
C ALA A 194 18.02 4.17 25.75
N LEU A 195 18.12 4.83 24.59
CA LEU A 195 17.29 6.00 24.28
C LEU A 195 15.81 5.66 24.38
N ALA A 196 15.37 4.51 23.87
CA ALA A 196 13.97 4.11 23.94
C ALA A 196 13.52 3.63 25.33
N ALA A 197 14.47 3.27 26.21
CA ALA A 197 14.18 2.83 27.57
C ALA A 197 13.89 3.98 28.53
N THR A 198 14.21 5.24 28.18
CA THR A 198 13.94 6.42 29.04
C THR A 198 12.46 6.67 29.27
N GLY A 199 11.57 5.98 28.57
CA GLY A 199 10.14 5.92 28.89
C GLY A 199 9.36 7.19 28.54
N GLU A 200 10.00 8.22 27.97
CA GLU A 200 9.29 9.40 27.44
C GLU A 200 8.43 8.98 26.24
N PRO A 201 7.08 8.90 26.40
CA PRO A 201 6.21 8.51 25.31
C PRO A 201 6.32 9.57 24.21
N TYR A 202 6.74 9.17 23.01
CA TYR A 202 6.94 10.07 21.86
C TYR A 202 8.01 11.16 22.05
N GLY A 203 8.92 10.98 23.01
CA GLY A 203 10.01 11.92 23.28
C GLY A 203 11.12 11.93 22.23
N ARG A 204 12.22 12.60 22.57
CA ARG A 204 13.39 12.79 21.69
C ARG A 204 13.96 11.48 21.13
N ALA A 205 13.88 10.40 21.90
CA ALA A 205 14.34 9.07 21.50
C ALA A 205 13.60 8.51 20.28
N HIS A 206 12.27 8.62 20.26
CA HIS A 206 11.46 8.14 19.16
C HIS A 206 11.71 8.96 17.88
N VAL A 207 11.93 10.27 18.00
CA VAL A 207 12.36 11.13 16.88
C VAL A 207 13.70 10.66 16.33
N ILE A 208 14.68 10.40 17.21
CA ILE A 208 16.01 9.89 16.80
C ILE A 208 15.88 8.54 16.07
N VAL A 209 15.06 7.62 16.56
CA VAL A 209 14.86 6.31 15.92
C VAL A 209 14.24 6.46 14.52
N ARG A 210 13.24 7.36 14.37
CA ARG A 210 12.66 7.69 13.05
C ARG A 210 13.68 8.34 12.13
N ASP A 211 14.50 9.24 12.64
CA ASP A 211 15.56 9.88 11.88
C ASP A 211 16.61 8.88 11.41
N VAL A 212 17.00 7.95 12.28
CA VAL A 212 17.90 6.84 11.95
C VAL A 212 17.30 5.97 10.84
N ALA A 213 16.01 5.63 10.94
CA ALA A 213 15.28 4.87 9.91
C ALA A 213 15.24 5.59 8.56
N ALA A 214 14.88 6.87 8.60
CA ALA A 214 14.79 7.71 7.42
C ALA A 214 16.16 7.82 6.76
N ALA A 215 17.21 8.16 7.52
CA ALA A 215 18.58 8.25 7.02
C ALA A 215 19.06 6.93 6.38
N ILE A 216 18.74 5.80 6.99
CA ILE A 216 19.01 4.47 6.44
C ILE A 216 18.31 4.27 5.09
N GLU A 217 17.02 4.63 4.97
CA GLU A 217 16.29 4.51 3.71
C GLU A 217 16.83 5.46 2.63
N LEU A 218 17.09 6.72 3.01
CA LEU A 218 17.71 7.74 2.15
C LEU A 218 19.02 7.18 1.56
N HIS A 219 19.87 6.64 2.43
CA HIS A 219 21.17 6.13 2.05
C HIS A 219 21.10 4.91 1.12
N HIS A 220 20.22 3.96 1.42
CA HIS A 220 20.04 2.79 0.55
C HIS A 220 19.65 3.18 -0.88
N ARG A 221 18.75 4.17 -1.02
CA ARG A 221 18.35 4.69 -2.33
C ARG A 221 19.45 5.51 -3.01
N ALA A 222 20.41 6.05 -2.24
CA ALA A 222 21.61 6.72 -2.75
C ALA A 222 22.48 5.78 -3.58
N GLY A 223 22.66 4.54 -3.10
CA GLY A 223 23.48 3.49 -3.71
C GLY A 223 22.99 2.95 -5.06
N GLY A 224 22.08 3.64 -5.76
CA GLY A 224 21.69 3.30 -7.13
C GLY A 224 20.60 2.22 -7.26
N ALA A 225 19.97 1.79 -6.16
CA ALA A 225 18.82 0.90 -6.18
C ALA A 225 17.58 1.62 -6.78
N ARG A 226 17.52 1.73 -8.11
CA ARG A 226 16.48 2.50 -8.84
C ARG A 226 15.14 1.78 -8.98
N ARG A 227 15.00 0.53 -8.53
CA ARG A 227 13.75 -0.25 -8.74
C ARG A 227 13.44 -1.17 -7.54
N GLY A 228 12.33 -0.85 -6.88
CA GLY A 228 11.69 -1.68 -5.84
C GLY A 228 11.92 -1.16 -4.41
N PRO A 229 11.09 -1.60 -3.44
CA PRO A 229 11.31 -1.40 -2.02
C PRO A 229 12.48 -2.28 -1.54
N CYS A 230 13.64 -2.19 -2.21
CA CYS A 230 14.88 -2.74 -1.69
C CYS A 230 15.20 -1.96 -0.42
N ARG A 231 15.40 -2.71 0.66
CA ARG A 231 15.88 -2.20 1.92
C ARG A 231 17.38 -2.49 1.99
N PRO A 232 18.13 -1.68 2.75
CA PRO A 232 19.56 -1.91 2.94
C PRO A 232 19.83 -3.30 3.50
N THR A 233 20.87 -3.94 2.98
CA THR A 233 21.32 -5.25 3.48
C THR A 233 21.86 -5.09 4.90
N PRO A 234 21.90 -6.16 5.73
CA PRO A 234 22.48 -6.08 7.07
C PRO A 234 23.93 -5.54 7.09
N PRO A 235 24.83 -5.89 6.16
CA PRO A 235 26.16 -5.27 6.09
C PRO A 235 26.13 -3.77 5.81
N GLN A 236 25.25 -3.33 4.90
CA GLN A 236 25.02 -1.90 4.64
C GLN A 236 24.55 -1.20 5.92
N MET A 237 23.53 -1.76 6.57
CA MET A 237 23.00 -1.22 7.82
C MET A 237 24.07 -1.11 8.91
N ALA A 238 24.87 -2.14 9.09
CA ALA A 238 25.96 -2.15 10.07
C ALA A 238 27.00 -1.06 9.79
N ALA A 239 27.36 -0.83 8.53
CA ALA A 239 28.30 0.23 8.15
C ALA A 239 27.78 1.64 8.46
N TYR A 240 26.46 1.86 8.40
CA TYR A 240 25.87 3.19 8.56
C TYR A 240 25.36 3.48 9.97
N LEU A 241 24.93 2.46 10.71
CA LEU A 241 24.24 2.64 11.99
C LEU A 241 25.03 3.51 12.99
N PRO A 242 26.35 3.31 13.21
CA PRO A 242 27.11 4.15 14.12
C PRO A 242 27.21 5.61 13.66
N ALA A 243 27.41 5.84 12.35
CA ALA A 243 27.53 7.18 11.78
C ALA A 243 26.20 7.94 11.85
N VAL A 244 25.10 7.27 11.50
CA VAL A 244 23.75 7.82 11.54
C VAL A 244 23.35 8.15 12.99
N LEU A 245 23.66 7.26 13.95
CA LEU A 245 23.38 7.53 15.36
C LEU A 245 24.17 8.73 15.89
N ARG A 246 25.48 8.79 15.63
CA ARG A 246 26.32 9.94 16.03
C ARG A 246 25.79 11.24 15.47
N TRP A 247 25.35 11.24 14.21
CA TRP A 247 24.76 12.41 13.59
C TRP A 247 23.42 12.78 14.24
N ALA A 248 22.50 11.82 14.44
CA ALA A 248 21.18 12.08 15.02
C ALA A 248 21.23 12.53 16.50
N THR A 249 22.23 12.05 17.26
CA THR A 249 22.42 12.36 18.69
C THR A 249 23.37 13.52 18.95
N GLY A 250 24.13 13.95 17.93
CA GLY A 250 25.12 15.01 18.05
C GLY A 250 24.54 16.41 18.32
N PRO A 251 25.41 17.40 18.64
CA PRO A 251 24.99 18.78 18.84
C PRO A 251 24.31 19.34 17.58
N ALA A 252 23.45 20.36 17.75
CA ALA A 252 22.67 20.95 16.65
C ALA A 252 23.54 21.39 15.46
N SER A 253 24.75 21.89 15.73
CA SER A 253 25.74 22.28 14.71
C SER A 253 26.26 21.13 13.86
N ALA A 254 26.39 19.92 14.44
CA ALA A 254 26.76 18.70 13.70
C ALA A 254 25.56 18.12 12.93
N ARG A 255 24.34 18.34 13.43
CA ARG A 255 23.09 17.85 12.84
C ARG A 255 22.74 18.52 11.50
N SER A 256 23.15 19.76 11.29
CA SER A 256 22.91 20.49 10.03
C SER A 256 23.70 19.96 8.83
N ARG A 257 24.80 19.21 9.05
CA ARG A 257 25.58 18.58 7.98
C ARG A 257 25.34 17.09 7.97
N ALA A 258 24.36 16.65 7.18
CA ALA A 258 24.17 15.23 6.90
C ALA A 258 25.46 14.63 6.31
N PRO A 259 25.78 13.34 6.59
CA PRO A 259 26.93 12.69 5.98
C PRO A 259 26.89 12.85 4.45
N GLY A 260 28.04 13.07 3.79
CA GLY A 260 28.09 13.49 2.38
C GLY A 260 27.32 12.56 1.41
N HIS A 261 27.27 11.26 1.70
CA HIS A 261 26.47 10.29 0.94
C HIS A 261 24.95 10.45 1.14
N VAL A 262 24.50 10.86 2.34
CA VAL A 262 23.11 11.19 2.64
C VAL A 262 22.76 12.50 1.93
N GLN A 263 23.63 13.50 1.99
CA GLN A 263 23.43 14.82 1.37
C GLN A 263 23.27 14.72 -0.16
N ALA A 264 24.09 13.87 -0.81
CA ALA A 264 24.00 13.61 -2.25
C ALA A 264 22.62 13.07 -2.68
N TRP A 265 21.98 12.24 -1.87
CA TRP A 265 20.66 11.68 -2.19
C TRP A 265 19.48 12.52 -1.73
N ILE A 266 19.59 13.16 -0.57
CA ILE A 266 18.60 14.13 -0.08
C ILE A 266 18.26 15.15 -1.17
N SER A 267 19.24 15.51 -1.99
CA SER A 267 19.04 16.42 -3.12
C SER A 267 17.95 15.96 -4.11
N ARG A 268 17.56 14.68 -4.16
CA ARG A 268 16.54 14.14 -5.09
C ARG A 268 15.11 14.35 -4.56
N SER A 269 14.14 14.51 -5.48
CA SER A 269 12.71 14.75 -5.18
C SER A 269 12.01 13.68 -4.31
N GLU A 270 12.63 12.51 -4.14
CA GLU A 270 12.10 11.43 -3.31
C GLU A 270 12.30 11.65 -1.79
N ALA A 271 13.16 12.59 -1.37
CA ALA A 271 13.48 12.80 0.04
C ALA A 271 12.31 13.33 0.86
N THR A 272 11.45 14.17 0.30
CA THR A 272 10.21 14.61 0.98
C THR A 272 9.25 13.45 1.17
N SER A 273 9.17 12.52 0.21
CA SER A 273 8.38 11.30 0.40
C SER A 273 8.91 10.43 1.54
N VAL A 274 10.22 10.46 1.81
CA VAL A 274 10.81 9.75 2.96
C VAL A 274 10.44 10.47 4.26
N ALA A 275 10.56 11.80 4.31
CA ALA A 275 10.16 12.58 5.47
C ALA A 275 8.68 12.39 5.84
N ASP A 276 7.80 12.42 4.83
CA ASP A 276 6.36 12.18 5.01
C ASP A 276 6.07 10.74 5.44
N ARG A 277 6.77 9.75 4.84
CA ARG A 277 6.61 8.33 5.21
C ARG A 277 6.98 8.07 6.67
N HIS A 278 8.10 8.63 7.14
CA HIS A 278 8.54 8.45 8.52
C HIS A 278 7.90 9.45 9.49
N ALA A 279 6.99 10.31 9.02
CA ALA A 279 6.33 11.35 9.81
C ALA A 279 7.33 12.14 10.67
N LEU A 280 8.39 12.65 10.02
CA LEU A 280 9.46 13.40 10.70
C LEU A 280 8.93 14.74 11.22
N THR A 281 9.21 15.04 12.49
CA THR A 281 8.78 16.30 13.14
C THR A 281 9.54 17.50 12.56
N PRO A 282 9.05 18.74 12.74
CA PRO A 282 9.78 19.94 12.32
C PRO A 282 11.22 20.03 12.86
N ASP A 283 11.44 19.55 14.09
CA ASP A 283 12.75 19.58 14.77
C ASP A 283 13.68 18.42 14.38
N SER A 284 13.25 17.56 13.46
CA SER A 284 14.05 16.43 12.96
C SER A 284 15.31 16.95 12.23
N PRO A 285 16.53 16.57 12.64
CA PRO A 285 17.75 16.83 11.87
C PRO A 285 17.70 16.31 10.44
N VAL A 286 17.01 15.18 10.19
CA VAL A 286 16.80 14.67 8.82
C VAL A 286 15.92 15.61 8.02
N ARG A 287 14.83 16.11 8.61
CA ARG A 287 13.95 17.06 7.94
C ARG A 287 14.67 18.39 7.67
N ALA A 288 15.45 18.88 8.62
CA ALA A 288 16.28 20.08 8.46
C ALA A 288 17.31 19.91 7.34
N ALA A 289 18.02 18.77 7.29
CA ALA A 289 18.95 18.45 6.21
C ALA A 289 18.25 18.35 4.85
N ILE A 290 17.03 17.79 4.80
CA ILE A 290 16.18 17.76 3.59
C ILE A 290 15.82 19.17 3.14
N ALA A 291 15.42 20.05 4.05
CA ALA A 291 15.09 21.44 3.73
C ALA A 291 16.32 22.21 3.21
N GLN A 292 17.47 22.09 3.88
CA GLN A 292 18.72 22.77 3.51
C GLN A 292 19.26 22.33 2.14
N ALA A 293 19.22 21.03 1.85
CA ALA A 293 19.65 20.53 0.54
C ALA A 293 18.71 20.93 -0.61
N ARG A 294 17.45 21.27 -0.29
CA ARG A 294 16.51 21.85 -1.26
C ARG A 294 16.81 23.32 -1.51
N SER A 295 17.16 24.09 -0.48
CA SER A 295 17.48 25.52 -0.63
C SER A 295 18.77 25.78 -1.40
N THR A 296 19.69 24.81 -1.44
CA THR A 296 20.95 24.91 -2.20
C THR A 296 20.84 24.42 -3.65
N ARG A 297 19.68 23.91 -4.08
CA ARG A 297 19.44 23.51 -5.47
C ARG A 297 18.78 24.65 -6.24
N PRO A 298 19.18 24.91 -7.50
CA PRO A 298 18.31 25.65 -8.41
C PRO A 298 16.94 24.96 -8.40
N PRO A 299 15.81 25.70 -8.43
CA PRO A 299 14.48 25.17 -8.12
C PRO A 299 14.12 24.00 -9.03
N SER A 300 14.48 22.78 -8.61
CA SER A 300 14.01 21.56 -9.22
C SER A 300 12.60 21.36 -8.70
N ARG A 301 11.67 21.13 -9.64
CA ARG A 301 10.22 20.90 -9.50
C ARG A 301 9.72 20.80 -8.05
N PRO A 302 8.77 21.65 -7.63
CA PRO A 302 8.19 21.59 -6.29
C PRO A 302 7.68 20.17 -6.01
N VAL A 303 7.96 19.66 -4.81
CA VAL A 303 7.33 18.42 -4.35
C VAL A 303 5.85 18.72 -4.18
N VAL A 304 5.06 18.23 -5.13
CA VAL A 304 3.62 18.40 -5.12
C VAL A 304 3.01 17.41 -4.12
N LEU A 305 2.52 17.92 -2.99
CA LEU A 305 1.82 17.08 -2.00
C LEU A 305 0.43 16.74 -2.53
N ALA A 306 -0.13 15.60 -2.11
CA ALA A 306 -1.47 15.18 -2.55
C ALA A 306 -2.57 16.22 -2.21
N ARG A 307 -2.38 17.00 -1.14
CA ARG A 307 -3.29 18.09 -0.77
C ARG A 307 -3.22 19.28 -1.73
N ASP A 308 -2.05 19.53 -2.32
CA ASP A 308 -1.83 20.62 -3.27
C ASP A 308 -2.45 20.30 -4.65
N LEU A 309 -2.92 19.05 -4.83
CA LEU A 309 -3.61 18.60 -6.04
C LEU A 309 -5.13 18.66 -5.92
N MET A 310 -5.66 18.99 -4.75
CA MET A 310 -7.10 19.13 -4.54
C MET A 310 -7.60 20.45 -5.11
N PRO A 311 -8.85 20.54 -5.58
CA PRO A 311 -9.41 21.80 -6.03
C PRO A 311 -9.33 22.82 -4.89
N THR A 312 -8.84 24.03 -5.19
CA THR A 312 -8.74 25.09 -4.17
C THR A 312 -10.09 25.73 -3.88
N ARG A 313 -11.03 25.65 -4.83
CA ARG A 313 -12.39 26.16 -4.69
C ARG A 313 -13.36 25.01 -4.42
N PRO A 314 -14.32 25.18 -3.48
CA PRO A 314 -15.39 24.21 -3.31
C PRO A 314 -16.22 24.17 -4.59
N LEU A 315 -16.25 23.01 -5.23
CA LEU A 315 -17.07 22.76 -6.41
C LEU A 315 -18.45 22.26 -5.97
N THR A 316 -19.49 23.00 -6.31
CA THR A 316 -20.87 22.67 -5.97
C THR A 316 -21.36 21.60 -6.94
N LEU A 317 -21.27 20.33 -6.53
CA LEU A 317 -21.87 19.23 -7.29
C LEU A 317 -23.35 19.08 -6.94
N ALA A 318 -24.18 18.71 -7.93
CA ALA A 318 -25.55 18.31 -7.68
C ALA A 318 -25.62 17.20 -6.62
N SER A 319 -26.42 17.43 -5.58
CA SER A 319 -26.46 16.65 -4.32
C SER A 319 -26.74 15.14 -4.46
N GLY A 320 -27.24 14.68 -5.61
CA GLY A 320 -27.65 13.29 -5.83
C GLY A 320 -26.52 12.26 -6.06
N LEU A 321 -25.31 12.68 -6.44
CA LEU A 321 -24.20 11.76 -6.78
C LEU A 321 -23.64 11.01 -5.57
N ARG A 322 -23.53 11.67 -4.42
CA ARG A 322 -22.90 11.09 -3.22
C ARG A 322 -23.61 9.82 -2.76
N CYS A 323 -24.94 9.77 -2.87
CA CYS A 323 -25.75 8.63 -2.47
C CYS A 323 -25.63 7.41 -3.40
N ARG A 324 -25.00 7.57 -4.59
CA ARG A 324 -24.94 6.54 -5.63
C ARG A 324 -23.52 6.05 -5.93
N LEU A 325 -22.52 6.49 -5.17
CA LEU A 325 -21.17 5.93 -5.27
C LEU A 325 -21.10 4.54 -4.62
N PRO A 326 -20.36 3.58 -5.19
CA PRO A 326 -19.51 3.67 -6.39
C PRO A 326 -20.24 3.42 -7.72
N ALA A 327 -21.53 3.11 -7.72
CA ALA A 327 -22.27 2.70 -8.91
C ALA A 327 -22.34 3.77 -10.03
N ALA A 328 -22.30 5.06 -9.68
CA ALA A 328 -22.47 6.15 -10.64
C ALA A 328 -21.21 6.53 -11.45
N ILE A 329 -20.00 6.14 -11.01
CA ILE A 329 -18.75 6.52 -11.67
C ILE A 329 -18.00 5.26 -12.16
N PRO A 330 -17.73 5.13 -13.47
CA PRO A 330 -16.99 3.99 -14.01
C PRO A 330 -15.51 4.05 -13.67
N GLN A 331 -14.77 2.95 -13.87
CA GLN A 331 -13.31 2.93 -13.77
C GLN A 331 -12.62 3.70 -14.90
N THR A 332 -13.30 3.86 -16.04
CA THR A 332 -12.88 4.70 -17.17
C THR A 332 -14.04 5.58 -17.61
N ILE A 333 -13.83 6.90 -17.71
CA ILE A 333 -14.83 7.84 -18.22
C ILE A 333 -15.30 7.40 -19.63
N PRO A 334 -16.61 7.45 -19.96
CA PRO A 334 -17.08 7.17 -21.33
C PRO A 334 -16.33 8.03 -22.36
N LEU A 335 -16.01 7.46 -23.53
CA LEU A 335 -15.17 8.14 -24.51
C LEU A 335 -15.73 9.51 -24.92
N ASP A 336 -17.03 9.57 -25.12
CA ASP A 336 -17.81 10.76 -25.47
C ASP A 336 -17.81 11.87 -24.40
N LEU A 337 -17.52 11.53 -23.13
CA LEU A 337 -17.32 12.51 -22.05
C LEU A 337 -15.85 12.84 -21.81
N TYR A 338 -14.93 12.08 -22.42
CA TYR A 338 -13.50 12.26 -22.24
C TYR A 338 -12.87 13.06 -23.38
N ILE A 339 -13.31 12.82 -24.62
CA ILE A 339 -12.82 13.54 -25.80
C ILE A 339 -13.28 15.00 -25.74
N GLY A 340 -12.36 15.92 -26.05
CA GLY A 340 -12.54 17.36 -25.93
C GLY A 340 -11.66 17.93 -24.83
N ASP A 341 -12.22 18.80 -24.00
CA ASP A 341 -11.46 19.56 -22.99
C ASP A 341 -10.64 18.67 -22.07
N VAL A 342 -11.23 17.57 -21.58
CA VAL A 342 -10.52 16.63 -20.68
C VAL A 342 -9.35 15.96 -21.40
N SER A 343 -9.52 15.48 -22.63
CA SER A 343 -8.42 14.84 -23.36
C SER A 343 -7.27 15.80 -23.64
N ASP A 344 -7.59 17.06 -23.96
CA ASP A 344 -6.61 18.10 -24.30
C ASP A 344 -5.84 18.58 -23.06
N LEU A 345 -6.52 18.63 -21.91
CA LEU A 345 -5.89 18.90 -20.62
C LEU A 345 -4.97 17.77 -20.19
N LEU A 346 -5.36 16.51 -20.40
CA LEU A 346 -4.58 15.36 -19.92
C LEU A 346 -3.48 14.89 -20.88
N TYR A 347 -3.36 15.44 -22.09
CA TYR A 347 -2.29 15.14 -23.05
C TYR A 347 -0.88 15.38 -22.42
N PRO A 348 0.14 14.53 -22.67
CA PRO A 348 0.18 13.37 -23.58
C PRO A 348 -0.17 12.03 -22.92
N THR A 349 -1.01 12.04 -21.89
CA THR A 349 -1.40 10.80 -21.22
C THR A 349 -2.16 9.90 -22.21
N ALA A 350 -1.73 8.65 -22.35
CA ALA A 350 -2.39 7.70 -23.24
C ALA A 350 -3.89 7.61 -22.94
N LEU A 351 -4.74 7.60 -23.97
CA LEU A 351 -6.20 7.70 -23.90
C LEU A 351 -6.82 6.91 -22.72
N ARG A 352 -6.52 5.61 -22.63
CA ARG A 352 -7.02 4.74 -21.56
C ARG A 352 -6.57 5.17 -20.15
N ALA A 353 -5.30 5.56 -20.00
CA ALA A 353 -4.78 6.03 -18.72
C ALA A 353 -5.42 7.37 -18.35
N GLY A 354 -5.57 8.29 -19.31
CA GLY A 354 -6.26 9.56 -19.11
C GLY A 354 -7.71 9.36 -18.66
N ARG A 355 -8.48 8.50 -19.33
CA ARG A 355 -9.86 8.14 -18.94
C ARG A 355 -9.96 7.56 -17.52
N SER A 356 -8.99 6.73 -17.11
CA SER A 356 -8.98 6.16 -15.76
C SER A 356 -8.64 7.21 -14.70
N VAL A 357 -7.72 8.10 -15.05
CA VAL A 357 -7.24 9.16 -14.18
C VAL A 357 -8.32 10.25 -14.01
N ALA A 358 -9.06 10.58 -15.07
CA ALA A 358 -10.25 11.44 -15.01
C ALA A 358 -11.37 10.83 -14.14
N ALA A 359 -11.64 9.52 -14.27
CA ALA A 359 -12.59 8.83 -13.41
C ALA A 359 -12.21 8.89 -11.93
N LEU A 360 -10.91 8.68 -11.64
CA LEU A 360 -10.37 8.86 -10.30
C LEU A 360 -10.57 10.29 -9.79
N ALA A 361 -10.35 11.30 -10.64
CA ALA A 361 -10.59 12.69 -10.29
C ALA A 361 -12.06 12.97 -9.96
N CYS A 362 -13.01 12.40 -10.71
CA CYS A 362 -14.44 12.53 -10.42
C CYS A 362 -14.77 11.99 -9.02
N VAL A 363 -14.20 10.84 -8.62
CA VAL A 363 -14.42 10.30 -7.26
C VAL A 363 -13.76 11.16 -6.19
N VAL A 364 -12.53 11.63 -6.41
CA VAL A 364 -11.87 12.59 -5.50
C VAL A 364 -12.75 13.81 -5.30
N LEU A 365 -13.31 14.35 -6.39
CA LEU A 365 -14.16 15.52 -6.36
C LEU A 365 -15.46 15.29 -5.56
N VAL A 366 -16.18 14.20 -5.83
CA VAL A 366 -17.46 13.89 -5.16
C VAL A 366 -17.26 13.60 -3.67
N THR A 367 -16.17 12.91 -3.31
CA THR A 367 -15.97 12.35 -1.97
C THR A 367 -15.05 13.17 -1.06
N GLY A 368 -14.23 14.05 -1.64
CA GLY A 368 -13.13 14.72 -0.91
C GLY A 368 -12.01 13.76 -0.46
N LEU A 369 -12.03 12.50 -0.90
CA LEU A 369 -11.05 11.51 -0.50
C LEU A 369 -9.73 11.73 -1.24
N ALA A 370 -8.62 11.48 -0.53
CA ALA A 370 -7.31 11.45 -1.16
C ALA A 370 -7.27 10.39 -2.30
N PRO A 371 -6.50 10.63 -3.39
CA PRO A 371 -6.48 9.76 -4.57
C PRO A 371 -6.30 8.25 -4.29
N PRO A 372 -5.47 7.80 -3.33
CA PRO A 372 -5.36 6.36 -3.04
C PRO A 372 -6.67 5.73 -2.54
N ARG A 373 -7.48 6.46 -1.76
CA ARG A 373 -8.78 5.98 -1.26
C ARG A 373 -9.83 6.01 -2.36
N ALA A 374 -9.86 7.09 -3.15
CA ALA A 374 -10.74 7.20 -4.31
C ALA A 374 -10.47 6.09 -5.35
N ALA A 375 -9.19 5.74 -5.58
CA ALA A 375 -8.81 4.64 -6.48
C ALA A 375 -9.31 3.29 -5.97
N HIS A 376 -9.22 3.06 -4.67
CA HIS A 376 -9.74 1.84 -4.04
C HIS A 376 -11.26 1.74 -4.18
N LEU A 377 -12.00 2.83 -3.96
CA LEU A 377 -13.45 2.85 -4.16
C LEU A 377 -13.87 2.52 -5.60
N LEU A 378 -13.07 2.91 -6.60
CA LEU A 378 -13.30 2.54 -7.99
C LEU A 378 -12.86 1.10 -8.33
N GLY A 379 -12.13 0.41 -7.45
CA GLY A 379 -11.47 -0.84 -7.78
C GLY A 379 -10.34 -0.66 -8.81
N LEU A 380 -9.75 0.53 -8.90
CA LEU A 380 -8.58 0.76 -9.73
C LEU A 380 -7.34 0.20 -9.02
N PRO A 381 -6.49 -0.59 -9.70
CA PRO A 381 -5.20 -0.98 -9.14
C PRO A 381 -4.43 0.30 -8.80
N LEU A 382 -3.72 0.34 -7.67
CA LEU A 382 -3.05 1.52 -7.08
C LEU A 382 -2.18 2.32 -8.08
N ARG A 383 -2.84 3.12 -8.93
CA ARG A 383 -2.26 3.97 -9.99
C ARG A 383 -2.15 5.42 -9.54
N SER A 384 -2.12 5.65 -8.23
CA SER A 384 -1.97 6.99 -7.63
C SER A 384 -0.81 7.79 -8.22
N ARG A 385 0.28 7.12 -8.62
CA ARG A 385 1.42 7.76 -9.30
C ARG A 385 1.07 8.39 -10.64
N GLN A 386 0.18 7.77 -11.43
CA GLN A 386 -0.25 8.35 -12.70
C GLN A 386 -1.09 9.60 -12.44
N PHE A 387 -2.02 9.53 -11.48
CA PHE A 387 -2.79 10.69 -11.05
C PHE A 387 -1.88 11.84 -10.58
N THR A 388 -1.00 11.58 -9.59
CA THR A 388 -0.06 12.59 -9.06
C THR A 388 0.85 13.14 -10.16
N GLY A 389 1.32 12.29 -11.07
CA GLY A 389 2.18 12.71 -12.18
C GLY A 389 1.46 13.57 -13.23
N VAL A 390 0.16 13.36 -13.46
CA VAL A 390 -0.62 14.18 -14.40
C VAL A 390 -1.06 15.48 -13.73
N TRP A 391 -1.60 15.41 -12.50
CA TRP A 391 -2.08 16.57 -11.76
C TRP A 391 -0.93 17.49 -11.34
N GLY A 392 0.22 16.92 -10.99
CA GLY A 392 1.43 17.70 -10.71
C GLY A 392 1.92 18.48 -11.93
N ARG A 393 1.84 17.91 -13.14
CA ARG A 393 2.16 18.66 -14.38
C ARG A 393 1.16 19.78 -14.64
N LEU A 394 -0.13 19.53 -14.42
CA LEU A 394 -1.16 20.56 -14.58
C LEU A 394 -0.97 21.71 -13.58
N LEU A 395 -0.61 21.40 -12.33
CA LEU A 395 -0.25 22.39 -11.33
C LEU A 395 0.97 23.21 -11.76
N GLU A 396 2.04 22.57 -12.21
CA GLU A 396 3.24 23.23 -12.73
C GLU A 396 2.93 24.16 -13.92
N GLN A 397 1.91 23.83 -14.71
CA GLN A 397 1.48 24.62 -15.86
C GLN A 397 0.46 25.72 -15.51
N GLY A 398 0.03 25.84 -14.25
CA GLY A 398 -1.05 26.74 -13.87
C GLY A 398 -2.43 26.38 -14.45
N ARG A 399 -2.62 25.12 -14.85
CA ARG A 399 -3.84 24.60 -15.51
C ARG A 399 -4.67 23.67 -14.61
N LEU A 400 -4.30 23.53 -13.34
CA LEU A 400 -4.94 22.58 -12.42
C LEU A 400 -6.42 22.88 -12.19
N GLU A 401 -6.78 24.15 -11.94
CA GLU A 401 -8.18 24.52 -11.68
C GLU A 401 -9.06 24.34 -12.91
N ILE A 402 -8.56 24.71 -14.10
CA ILE A 402 -9.24 24.47 -15.38
C ILE A 402 -9.53 22.96 -15.56
N ALA A 403 -8.59 22.11 -15.16
CA ALA A 403 -8.80 20.68 -15.20
C ALA A 403 -9.83 20.19 -14.18
N TRP A 404 -9.92 20.81 -13.00
CA TRP A 404 -10.95 20.50 -12.02
C TRP A 404 -12.35 20.91 -12.48
N ASP A 405 -12.47 22.06 -13.14
CA ASP A 405 -13.74 22.52 -13.73
C ASP A 405 -14.22 21.54 -14.82
N ALA A 406 -13.35 21.15 -15.75
CA ALA A 406 -13.69 20.16 -16.77
C ALA A 406 -14.07 18.78 -16.17
N ILE A 407 -13.43 18.37 -15.08
CA ILE A 407 -13.79 17.15 -14.34
C ILE A 407 -15.14 17.30 -13.62
N ALA A 408 -15.47 18.48 -13.10
CA ALA A 408 -16.75 18.76 -12.49
C ALA A 408 -17.89 18.62 -13.51
N ASP A 409 -17.70 19.18 -14.72
CA ASP A 409 -18.66 19.05 -15.81
C ASP A 409 -18.88 17.59 -16.18
N VAL A 410 -17.81 16.80 -16.37
CA VAL A 410 -17.92 15.36 -16.63
C VAL A 410 -18.65 14.64 -15.49
N THR A 411 -18.36 15.01 -14.24
CA THR A 411 -19.00 14.42 -13.06
C THR A 411 -20.51 14.70 -13.07
N GLU A 412 -20.94 15.92 -13.38
CA GLU A 412 -22.35 16.27 -13.49
C GLU A 412 -23.04 15.56 -14.66
N HIS A 413 -22.37 15.40 -15.79
CA HIS A 413 -22.90 14.62 -16.92
C HIS A 413 -23.10 13.15 -16.55
N LEU A 414 -22.17 12.54 -15.81
CA LEU A 414 -22.33 11.18 -15.28
C LEU A 414 -23.53 11.09 -14.32
N ALA A 415 -23.71 12.09 -13.46
CA ALA A 415 -24.86 12.17 -12.55
C ALA A 415 -26.19 12.14 -13.31
N ARG A 416 -26.32 13.03 -14.30
CA ARG A 416 -27.54 13.22 -15.09
C ARG A 416 -27.89 11.98 -15.91
N ARG A 417 -26.88 11.25 -16.40
CA ARG A 417 -27.09 9.97 -17.11
C ARG A 417 -27.75 8.90 -16.23
N GLY A 418 -27.57 8.96 -14.91
CA GLY A 418 -28.19 8.00 -13.98
C GLY A 418 -27.82 6.54 -14.26
N VAL A 419 -26.66 6.32 -14.89
CA VAL A 419 -26.19 4.98 -15.27
C VAL A 419 -25.61 4.28 -14.03
N ASP A 420 -26.04 3.05 -13.79
CA ASP A 420 -25.42 2.15 -12.82
C ASP A 420 -24.32 1.35 -13.54
N TYR A 421 -23.08 1.82 -13.41
CA TYR A 421 -21.93 1.20 -14.03
C TYR A 421 -21.59 -0.15 -13.37
N VAL A 422 -21.87 -0.35 -12.08
CA VAL A 422 -21.67 -1.66 -11.44
C VAL A 422 -22.62 -2.70 -12.04
N ALA A 423 -23.87 -2.33 -12.31
CA ALA A 423 -24.80 -3.18 -13.04
C ALA A 423 -24.34 -3.43 -14.48
N ARG A 424 -23.88 -2.40 -15.22
CA ARG A 424 -23.33 -2.57 -16.58
C ARG A 424 -22.14 -3.52 -16.60
N GLN A 425 -21.27 -3.47 -15.60
CA GLN A 425 -20.14 -4.37 -15.45
C GLN A 425 -20.55 -5.83 -15.29
N ARG A 426 -21.54 -6.11 -14.43
CA ARG A 426 -22.10 -7.46 -14.28
C ARG A 426 -22.75 -7.95 -15.57
N LEU A 427 -23.45 -7.06 -16.28
CA LEU A 427 -24.03 -7.39 -17.58
C LEU A 427 -22.96 -7.68 -18.62
N ALA A 428 -21.91 -6.86 -18.72
CA ALA A 428 -20.82 -7.07 -19.68
C ALA A 428 -20.08 -8.40 -19.47
N ALA A 429 -20.02 -8.89 -18.24
CA ALA A 429 -19.45 -10.20 -17.91
C ALA A 429 -20.39 -11.38 -18.18
N ALA A 430 -21.68 -11.15 -18.48
CA ALA A 430 -22.65 -12.20 -18.70
C ALA A 430 -22.55 -12.76 -20.15
N PRO A 431 -22.55 -14.09 -20.35
CA PRO A 431 -22.45 -14.70 -21.68
C PRO A 431 -23.50 -14.20 -22.68
N GLN A 432 -24.75 -13.99 -22.22
CA GLN A 432 -25.83 -13.55 -23.11
C GLN A 432 -25.60 -12.14 -23.68
N THR A 433 -24.91 -11.28 -22.92
CA THR A 433 -24.57 -9.93 -23.40
C THR A 433 -23.57 -10.00 -24.55
N PHE A 434 -22.63 -10.94 -24.48
CA PHE A 434 -21.68 -11.20 -25.55
C PHE A 434 -22.41 -11.75 -26.79
N GLU A 435 -23.31 -12.72 -26.62
CA GLU A 435 -24.10 -13.31 -27.72
C GLU A 435 -24.94 -12.26 -28.46
N VAL A 436 -25.65 -11.40 -27.71
CA VAL A 436 -26.44 -10.29 -28.29
C VAL A 436 -25.54 -9.35 -29.08
N ALA A 437 -24.39 -8.96 -28.51
CA ALA A 437 -23.49 -8.04 -29.18
C ALA A 437 -22.85 -8.66 -30.43
N ALA A 438 -22.47 -9.94 -30.38
CA ALA A 438 -21.91 -10.67 -31.52
C ALA A 438 -22.93 -10.82 -32.67
N GLY A 439 -24.21 -11.06 -32.35
CA GLY A 439 -25.28 -11.11 -33.34
C GLY A 439 -25.51 -9.79 -34.08
N ILE A 440 -25.22 -8.66 -33.45
CA ILE A 440 -25.36 -7.32 -34.05
C ILE A 440 -24.17 -6.98 -34.95
N THR A 441 -22.95 -7.33 -34.53
CA THR A 441 -21.75 -6.89 -35.25
C THR A 441 -21.30 -7.84 -36.35
N GLY A 442 -21.80 -9.07 -36.38
CA GLY A 442 -21.30 -10.11 -37.27
C GLY A 442 -19.93 -10.66 -36.84
N PRO A 443 -19.16 -11.28 -37.76
CA PRO A 443 -17.96 -12.03 -37.42
C PRO A 443 -16.81 -11.11 -36.98
N ILE A 444 -16.64 -10.96 -35.66
CA ILE A 444 -15.57 -10.16 -35.06
C ILE A 444 -14.78 -11.01 -34.06
N PRO A 445 -13.45 -10.83 -33.96
CA PRO A 445 -12.65 -11.55 -32.97
C PRO A 445 -13.23 -11.39 -31.56
N PRO A 446 -13.56 -12.49 -30.84
CA PRO A 446 -14.19 -12.44 -29.51
C PRO A 446 -13.47 -11.55 -28.51
N ARG A 447 -12.13 -11.52 -28.60
CA ARG A 447 -11.28 -10.66 -27.77
C ARG A 447 -11.56 -9.17 -27.93
N ILE A 448 -11.82 -8.70 -29.16
CA ILE A 448 -12.12 -7.28 -29.42
C ILE A 448 -13.49 -6.94 -28.82
N LEU A 449 -14.49 -7.77 -29.07
CA LEU A 449 -15.84 -7.55 -28.57
C LEU A 449 -15.92 -7.56 -27.03
N SER A 450 -15.35 -8.58 -26.38
CA SER A 450 -15.30 -8.64 -24.90
C SER A 450 -14.58 -7.44 -24.30
N ARG A 451 -13.50 -7.00 -24.95
CA ARG A 451 -12.74 -5.85 -24.47
C ARG A 451 -13.48 -4.53 -24.70
N TRP A 452 -14.21 -4.39 -25.80
CA TRP A 452 -15.07 -3.24 -26.03
C TRP A 452 -16.23 -3.18 -25.01
N LEU A 453 -16.89 -4.31 -24.74
CA LEU A 453 -17.94 -4.43 -23.73
C LEU A 453 -17.45 -3.97 -22.34
N GLY A 454 -16.24 -4.41 -21.96
CA GLY A 454 -15.59 -3.98 -20.72
C GLY A 454 -15.19 -2.50 -20.73
N GLU A 455 -14.33 -2.07 -21.67
CA GLU A 455 -13.66 -0.76 -21.64
C GLU A 455 -14.54 0.42 -22.10
N TYR A 456 -15.41 0.22 -23.08
CA TYR A 456 -16.17 1.30 -23.74
C TYR A 456 -17.59 1.39 -23.22
N TRP A 457 -18.25 0.24 -23.03
CA TRP A 457 -19.64 0.22 -22.57
C TRP A 457 -19.78 0.17 -21.05
N ALA A 458 -19.08 -0.76 -20.38
CA ALA A 458 -19.14 -0.93 -18.93
C ALA A 458 -18.17 -0.02 -18.15
N GLY A 459 -17.22 0.62 -18.85
CA GLY A 459 -16.25 1.54 -18.24
C GLY A 459 -15.30 0.86 -17.26
N GLN A 460 -14.85 -0.36 -17.56
CA GLN A 460 -13.86 -1.11 -16.77
C GLN A 460 -12.44 -0.88 -17.27
N VAL A 461 -11.47 -1.00 -16.36
CA VAL A 461 -10.07 -1.16 -16.70
C VAL A 461 -9.79 -2.67 -16.74
N PRO A 462 -9.72 -3.32 -17.92
CA PRO A 462 -9.44 -4.74 -17.96
C PRO A 462 -8.03 -5.03 -17.45
N GLU A 463 -7.84 -6.23 -16.91
CA GLU A 463 -6.51 -6.74 -16.60
C GLU A 463 -5.69 -6.76 -17.90
N LEU A 464 -4.63 -5.95 -17.95
CA LEU A 464 -3.82 -5.83 -19.15
C LEU A 464 -2.97 -7.10 -19.29
N PRO A 465 -2.96 -7.75 -20.47
CA PRO A 465 -1.91 -8.71 -20.75
C PRO A 465 -0.54 -8.03 -20.69
N SER A 466 0.42 -8.73 -20.09
CA SER A 466 1.79 -8.26 -19.87
C SER A 466 2.56 -8.19 -21.20
N GLY A 467 2.55 -7.03 -21.88
CA GLY A 467 3.42 -6.76 -23.03
C GLY A 467 3.25 -5.35 -23.58
N ARG A 468 4.34 -4.57 -23.78
CA ARG A 468 4.26 -3.16 -24.23
C ARG A 468 3.80 -2.99 -25.69
N ASN A 469 4.23 -3.87 -26.59
CA ASN A 469 4.05 -3.67 -28.04
C ASN A 469 2.69 -4.16 -28.57
N ALA A 470 2.04 -5.10 -27.89
CA ALA A 470 0.68 -5.56 -28.24
C ALA A 470 -0.38 -4.47 -27.99
N LYS A 471 -0.10 -3.51 -27.10
CA LYS A 471 -1.08 -2.52 -26.61
C LYS A 471 -1.52 -1.51 -27.68
N GLY A 472 -0.62 -1.07 -28.55
CA GLY A 472 -0.93 -0.03 -29.53
C GLY A 472 -1.80 -0.51 -30.70
N ARG A 473 -1.53 -1.69 -31.25
CA ARG A 473 -2.33 -2.27 -32.35
C ARG A 473 -3.74 -2.64 -31.89
N GLU A 474 -3.84 -3.26 -30.72
CA GLU A 474 -5.13 -3.67 -30.15
C GLU A 474 -6.00 -2.46 -29.79
N GLN A 475 -5.42 -1.39 -29.25
CA GLN A 475 -6.16 -0.17 -28.95
C GLN A 475 -6.75 0.46 -30.23
N ARG A 476 -5.97 0.56 -31.32
CA ARG A 476 -6.48 1.07 -32.59
C ARG A 476 -7.60 0.22 -33.19
N ALA A 477 -7.55 -1.10 -32.99
CA ALA A 477 -8.62 -2.00 -33.42
C ALA A 477 -9.91 -1.75 -32.61
N LEU A 478 -9.79 -1.51 -31.30
CA LEU A 478 -10.94 -1.15 -30.45
C LEU A 478 -11.53 0.22 -30.81
N ASP A 479 -10.68 1.21 -31.08
CA ASP A 479 -11.13 2.54 -31.47
C ASP A 479 -11.89 2.48 -32.81
N ARG A 480 -11.36 1.74 -33.79
CA ARG A 480 -12.05 1.50 -35.07
C ARG A 480 -13.39 0.79 -34.87
N PHE A 481 -13.40 -0.26 -34.04
CA PHE A 481 -14.60 -1.00 -33.72
C PHE A 481 -15.69 -0.12 -33.07
N ASP A 482 -15.31 0.77 -32.14
CA ASP A 482 -16.27 1.70 -31.49
C ASP A 482 -16.86 2.68 -32.50
N VAL A 483 -16.08 3.15 -33.48
CA VAL A 483 -16.57 4.00 -34.56
C VAL A 483 -17.56 3.24 -35.46
N GLU A 484 -17.24 2.01 -35.85
CA GLU A 484 -18.05 1.21 -36.77
C GLU A 484 -19.35 0.69 -36.13
N HIS A 485 -19.30 0.25 -34.87
CA HIS A 485 -20.39 -0.50 -34.23
C HIS A 485 -20.89 0.09 -32.91
N GLY A 486 -20.16 1.05 -32.33
CA GLY A 486 -20.37 1.46 -30.94
C GLY A 486 -21.74 2.07 -30.67
N VAL A 487 -22.29 2.87 -31.59
CA VAL A 487 -23.60 3.50 -31.43
C VAL A 487 -24.72 2.45 -31.38
N VAL A 488 -24.77 1.55 -32.36
CA VAL A 488 -25.81 0.51 -32.46
C VAL A 488 -25.71 -0.45 -31.26
N LEU A 489 -24.50 -0.84 -30.87
CA LEU A 489 -24.27 -1.68 -29.70
C LEU A 489 -24.74 -1.02 -28.41
N ARG A 490 -24.41 0.27 -28.18
CA ARG A 490 -24.83 0.97 -26.96
C ARG A 490 -26.35 0.99 -26.82
N VAL A 491 -27.08 1.28 -27.89
CA VAL A 491 -28.55 1.27 -27.90
C VAL A 491 -29.10 -0.12 -27.57
N ALA A 492 -28.62 -1.16 -28.25
CA ALA A 492 -29.08 -2.52 -28.03
C ALA A 492 -28.80 -3.02 -26.60
N LEU A 493 -27.61 -2.73 -26.08
CA LEU A 493 -27.21 -3.13 -24.74
C LEU A 493 -27.94 -2.34 -23.65
N GLU A 494 -28.30 -1.08 -23.92
CA GLU A 494 -29.17 -0.29 -23.03
C GLU A 494 -30.59 -0.83 -22.99
N ASN A 495 -31.13 -1.29 -24.13
CA ASN A 495 -32.41 -2.01 -24.16
C ASN A 495 -32.35 -3.30 -23.35
N LEU A 496 -31.29 -4.08 -23.52
CA LEU A 496 -31.06 -5.31 -22.74
C LEU A 496 -31.00 -5.01 -21.23
N ALA A 497 -30.27 -3.96 -20.83
CA ALA A 497 -30.19 -3.53 -19.44
C ALA A 497 -31.54 -3.08 -18.88
N ARG A 498 -32.35 -2.36 -19.66
CA ARG A 498 -33.72 -1.95 -19.27
C ARG A 498 -34.63 -3.15 -19.09
N MET A 499 -34.65 -4.08 -20.03
CA MET A 499 -35.48 -5.30 -19.95
C MET A 499 -35.17 -6.11 -18.69
N ARG A 500 -33.89 -6.27 -18.34
CA ARG A 500 -33.49 -7.01 -17.13
C ARG A 500 -33.91 -6.32 -15.82
N ARG A 501 -34.02 -4.99 -15.79
CA ARG A 501 -34.49 -4.25 -14.60
C ARG A 501 -35.99 -4.42 -14.34
N VAL A 502 -36.79 -4.72 -15.37
CA VAL A 502 -38.23 -4.94 -15.21
C VAL A 502 -38.52 -6.33 -14.63
N VAL A 503 -37.61 -7.29 -14.87
CA VAL A 503 -37.78 -8.70 -14.47
C VAL A 503 -37.20 -8.98 -13.07
N SER A 504 -36.34 -8.09 -12.56
CA SER A 504 -35.75 -8.16 -11.22
C SER A 504 -36.54 -7.33 -10.22
#